data_AF-A0A7L7YZK0-F1
#
_entry.id   AF-A0A7L7YZK0-F1
#
_cell.length_a   1.000
_cell.length_b   1.000
_cell.length_c   1.000
_cell.angle_alpha   90.00
_cell.angle_beta   90.00
_cell.angle_gamma   90.00
#
_symmetry.space_group_name_H-M   'P 1'
#
loop_
_entity.id
_entity.type
_entity.pdbx_description
1 polymer ?
#
loop_
_entity_poly.entity_id
_entity_poly.type
_entity_poly.pdbx_seq_one_letter_code
_entity_poly.pdbx_strand_id
1 'polypeptide(L)'
;MDIRTAARTIRPRRLSRAATALAGTGSALAASLLLAGCSFGPDGPPAPPVDAVAIADDAPEATPGQRVAAGEVVALPSADEASAPGDVVATAVLGVAEGQPTYWSGYEDGERFADRTPFFAFVQTRWLEGERGPQNGPVLRPFLADGTEVDIIQRQLGGISTDAECPYEVPDLGLEEGRDPDETMECVVYAVPVGQELAELRWHDVPRTILQTPDPAAHPFLEAPVVWEVDALPAADVEG
;
A
#
# COMPACT_ATOMS: atom_id res chain seq x y z
N MET A 1 31.65 12.19 64.28
CA MET A 1 30.34 12.62 63.75
C MET A 1 29.71 11.43 63.04
N ASP A 2 29.36 10.34 63.73
CA ASP A 2 28.38 10.11 64.82
C ASP A 2 26.91 10.07 64.38
N ILE A 3 26.57 8.92 63.77
CA ILE A 3 25.53 7.94 64.18
C ILE A 3 24.57 8.34 65.32
N ARG A 4 23.24 8.19 65.07
CA ARG A 4 22.20 7.62 65.97
C ARG A 4 21.07 7.06 65.08
N THR A 5 20.88 5.75 64.85
CA THR A 5 20.43 4.64 65.71
C THR A 5 19.00 4.78 66.27
N ALA A 6 18.09 3.90 65.83
CA ALA A 6 17.30 3.03 66.72
C ALA A 6 16.66 1.87 65.94
N ALA A 7 17.11 0.66 66.27
CA ALA A 7 16.49 -0.61 65.91
C ALA A 7 15.43 -1.01 66.94
N ARG A 8 14.49 -1.90 66.55
CA ARG A 8 14.11 -3.05 67.39
C ARG A 8 13.35 -4.14 66.62
N THR A 9 13.97 -5.32 66.63
CA THR A 9 13.48 -6.69 66.37
C THR A 9 12.33 -7.09 67.33
N ILE A 10 11.47 -8.09 67.04
CA ILE A 10 11.68 -9.52 67.35
C ILE A 10 10.55 -10.40 66.71
N ARG A 11 10.97 -11.55 66.16
CA ARG A 11 10.24 -12.78 65.70
C ARG A 11 9.47 -13.49 66.86
N PRO A 12 8.99 -14.75 66.78
CA PRO A 12 8.29 -15.55 65.76
C PRO A 12 7.03 -16.27 66.38
N ARG A 13 6.24 -17.01 65.59
CA ARG A 13 5.68 -18.30 66.07
C ARG A 13 5.10 -19.18 64.95
N ARG A 14 5.56 -20.44 64.91
CA ARG A 14 4.98 -21.60 64.22
C ARG A 14 3.75 -22.12 64.97
N LEU A 15 2.89 -22.88 64.28
CA LEU A 15 2.20 -24.14 64.65
C LEU A 15 1.01 -24.30 63.66
N SER A 16 1.04 -25.21 62.67
CA SER A 16 0.79 -26.67 62.68
C SER A 16 -0.70 -27.08 62.72
N ARG A 17 -0.99 -28.14 61.93
CA ARG A 17 -2.20 -29.01 61.84
C ARG A 17 -3.20 -28.59 60.75
N ALA A 18 -3.33 -29.33 59.64
CA ALA A 18 -3.86 -30.69 59.44
C ALA A 18 -5.38 -30.79 59.68
N ALA A 19 -6.14 -31.09 58.62
CA ALA A 19 -7.20 -32.12 58.55
C ALA A 19 -8.14 -31.90 57.34
N THR A 20 -8.04 -32.82 56.38
CA THR A 20 -9.13 -33.58 55.72
C THR A 20 -10.58 -33.05 55.71
N ALA A 21 -11.10 -32.97 54.47
CA ALA A 21 -12.22 -33.78 53.91
C ALA A 21 -13.58 -33.11 53.60
N LEU A 22 -14.13 -33.65 52.50
CA LEU A 22 -15.54 -33.78 52.08
C LEU A 22 -16.15 -32.69 51.18
N ALA A 23 -16.15 -33.03 49.88
CA ALA A 23 -17.33 -33.21 49.04
C ALA A 23 -18.49 -32.20 49.21
N GLY A 24 -18.57 -31.28 48.25
CA GLY A 24 -19.81 -30.63 47.85
C GLY A 24 -19.98 -30.82 46.36
N THR A 25 -20.83 -31.77 45.97
CA THR A 25 -21.37 -31.90 44.62
C THR A 25 -22.20 -30.65 44.30
N GLY A 26 -21.72 -29.84 43.38
CA GLY A 26 -22.45 -28.67 42.88
C GLY A 26 -22.32 -28.62 41.37
N SER A 27 -23.36 -29.10 40.68
CA SER A 27 -23.52 -29.00 39.23
C SER A 27 -23.48 -27.53 38.80
N ALA A 28 -22.38 -27.11 38.19
CA ALA A 28 -22.33 -25.88 37.41
C ALA A 28 -22.40 -26.28 35.94
N LEU A 29 -23.60 -26.14 35.36
CA LEU A 29 -23.80 -26.01 33.92
C LEU A 29 -23.00 -24.78 33.46
N ALA A 30 -21.76 -24.97 33.05
CA ALA A 30 -21.04 -24.00 32.26
C ALA A 30 -21.63 -24.06 30.85
N ALA A 31 -22.60 -23.18 30.60
CA ALA A 31 -23.06 -22.90 29.25
C ALA A 31 -21.86 -22.37 28.46
N SER A 32 -21.30 -23.21 27.60
CA SER A 32 -20.39 -22.81 26.54
C SER A 32 -21.14 -21.90 25.58
N LEU A 33 -21.19 -20.61 25.89
CA LEU A 33 -21.58 -19.57 24.94
C LEU A 33 -20.46 -19.51 23.90
N LEU A 34 -20.70 -20.21 22.79
CA LEU A 34 -20.08 -19.95 21.49
C LEU A 34 -20.30 -18.46 21.17
N LEU A 35 -19.30 -17.63 21.46
CA LEU A 35 -19.15 -16.33 20.82
C LEU A 35 -18.66 -16.57 19.39
N ALA A 36 -19.52 -17.15 18.56
CA ALA A 36 -19.51 -16.88 17.12
C ALA A 36 -20.19 -15.51 16.96
N GLY A 37 -19.49 -14.47 17.37
CA GLY A 37 -19.83 -13.12 16.98
C GLY A 37 -19.37 -12.97 15.54
N CYS A 38 -20.31 -13.01 14.61
CA CYS A 38 -20.12 -12.45 13.28
C CYS A 38 -19.72 -10.99 13.49
N SER A 39 -18.43 -10.69 13.41
CA SER A 39 -17.99 -9.30 13.28
C SER A 39 -18.44 -8.87 11.88
N PHE A 40 -19.60 -8.22 11.83
CA PHE A 40 -19.80 -7.21 10.81
C PHE A 40 -18.55 -6.32 10.86
N GLY A 41 -17.78 -6.33 9.77
CA GLY A 41 -16.67 -5.40 9.60
C GLY A 41 -17.19 -3.96 9.77
N PRO A 42 -16.31 -3.00 10.12
CA PRO A 42 -16.73 -1.61 10.24
C PRO A 42 -17.48 -1.19 8.96
N ASP A 43 -18.60 -0.48 9.12
CA ASP A 43 -19.35 0.12 8.02
C ASP A 43 -18.42 1.11 7.28
N GLY A 44 -17.85 0.68 6.14
CA GLY A 44 -16.95 1.50 5.32
C GLY A 44 -16.03 0.64 4.43
N PRO A 45 -15.38 1.24 3.41
CA PRO A 45 -14.34 0.56 2.66
C PRO A 45 -13.21 0.08 3.60
N PRO A 46 -12.58 -1.08 3.35
CA PRO A 46 -11.44 -1.50 4.13
C PRO A 46 -10.25 -0.54 3.97
N ALA A 47 -9.41 -0.48 5.00
CA ALA A 47 -8.10 0.15 4.88
C ALA A 47 -7.22 -0.63 3.88
N PRO A 48 -6.28 0.04 3.17
CA PRO A 48 -5.26 -0.61 2.39
C PRO A 48 -4.53 -1.70 3.20
N PRO A 49 -4.14 -2.84 2.59
CA PRO A 49 -3.36 -3.89 3.26
C PRO A 49 -1.88 -3.53 3.41
N VAL A 50 -1.53 -2.25 3.28
CA VAL A 50 -0.16 -1.73 3.30
C VAL A 50 -0.10 -0.43 4.10
N ASP A 51 1.06 -0.18 4.69
CA ASP A 51 1.34 1.05 5.43
C ASP A 51 2.08 2.06 4.54
N ALA A 52 1.81 3.36 4.76
CA ALA A 52 2.60 4.42 4.16
C ALA A 52 4.02 4.45 4.75
N VAL A 53 5.03 4.70 3.91
CA VAL A 53 6.45 4.80 4.31
C VAL A 53 6.86 6.25 4.46
N ALA A 54 7.98 6.53 5.14
CA ALA A 54 8.51 7.90 5.19
C ALA A 54 9.24 8.24 3.88
N ILE A 55 8.95 9.40 3.29
CA ILE A 55 9.65 9.90 2.11
C ILE A 55 10.53 11.09 2.52
N ALA A 56 11.85 10.90 2.48
CA ALA A 56 12.82 11.94 2.80
C ALA A 56 13.03 12.92 1.62
N ASP A 57 13.44 14.16 1.93
CA ASP A 57 13.78 15.19 0.93
C ASP A 57 14.96 14.77 0.04
N ASP A 58 15.85 13.92 0.55
CA ASP A 58 17.05 13.41 -0.12
C ASP A 58 16.88 11.96 -0.59
N ALA A 59 15.66 11.56 -0.96
CA ALA A 59 15.39 10.24 -1.51
C ALA A 59 16.34 9.93 -2.69
N PRO A 60 16.90 8.70 -2.75
CA PRO A 60 17.93 8.38 -3.73
C PRO A 60 17.36 8.44 -5.14
N GLU A 61 18.03 9.17 -6.03
CA GLU A 61 17.67 9.24 -7.45
C GLU A 61 17.80 7.87 -8.10
N ALA A 62 16.77 7.51 -8.87
CA ALA A 62 16.70 6.23 -9.55
C ALA A 62 17.74 6.14 -10.68
N THR A 63 18.23 4.93 -10.92
CA THR A 63 19.14 4.65 -12.03
C THR A 63 18.44 3.84 -13.13
N PRO A 64 18.78 4.03 -14.42
CA PRO A 64 18.18 3.26 -15.49
C PRO A 64 18.38 1.75 -15.29
N GLY A 65 17.28 0.98 -15.38
CA GLY A 65 17.25 -0.46 -15.18
C GLY A 65 17.25 -0.90 -13.71
N GLN A 66 17.12 0.04 -12.76
CA GLN A 66 17.07 -0.28 -11.34
C GLN A 66 15.84 -1.14 -11.01
N ARG A 67 16.08 -2.20 -10.23
CA ARG A 67 15.02 -2.98 -9.58
C ARG A 67 14.87 -2.47 -8.15
N VAL A 68 13.64 -2.22 -7.74
CA VAL A 68 13.27 -1.60 -6.47
C VAL A 68 12.32 -2.54 -5.73
N ALA A 69 12.55 -2.74 -4.44
CA ALA A 69 11.66 -3.56 -3.62
C ALA A 69 10.36 -2.80 -3.30
N ALA A 70 9.28 -3.53 -2.99
CA ALA A 70 8.07 -2.90 -2.45
C ALA A 70 8.39 -2.15 -1.13
N GLY A 71 7.85 -0.95 -0.98
CA GLY A 71 8.08 -0.04 0.14
C GLY A 71 9.39 0.77 0.06
N GLU A 72 10.29 0.45 -0.88
CA GLU A 72 11.51 1.24 -1.10
C GLU A 72 11.18 2.51 -1.91
N VAL A 73 11.70 3.64 -1.44
CA VAL A 73 11.49 4.96 -2.04
C VAL A 73 12.66 5.29 -2.96
N VAL A 74 12.36 5.68 -4.19
CA VAL A 74 13.33 6.23 -5.15
C VAL A 74 12.79 7.51 -5.76
N ALA A 75 13.67 8.48 -6.01
CA ALA A 75 13.33 9.71 -6.74
C ALA A 75 13.39 9.46 -8.24
N LEU A 76 12.30 9.73 -8.96
CA LEU A 76 12.17 9.51 -10.39
C LEU A 76 12.36 10.86 -11.12
N PRO A 77 13.51 11.09 -11.75
CA PRO A 77 13.76 12.32 -12.52
C PRO A 77 13.11 12.21 -13.89
N SER A 78 12.18 13.11 -14.23
CA SER A 78 11.55 13.12 -15.55
C SER A 78 12.23 14.09 -16.51
N ALA A 79 12.04 13.87 -17.81
CA ALA A 79 12.32 14.86 -18.84
C ALA A 79 11.07 15.17 -19.66
N ASP A 80 10.96 16.40 -20.16
CA ASP A 80 9.86 16.79 -21.04
C ASP A 80 10.07 16.34 -22.50
N GLU A 81 9.08 16.56 -23.36
CA GLU A 81 9.15 16.21 -24.79
C GLU A 81 10.29 16.94 -25.55
N ALA A 82 10.81 18.03 -25.00
CA ALA A 82 11.92 18.79 -25.56
C ALA A 82 13.27 18.39 -24.94
N SER A 83 13.31 17.29 -24.17
CA SER A 83 14.50 16.78 -23.47
C SER A 83 15.03 17.74 -22.39
N ALA A 84 14.21 18.67 -21.91
CA ALA A 84 14.57 19.48 -20.76
C ALA A 84 14.31 18.70 -19.46
N PRO A 85 15.16 18.86 -18.42
CA PRO A 85 14.89 18.30 -17.10
C PRO A 85 13.52 18.77 -16.60
N GLY A 86 12.71 17.81 -16.15
CA GLY A 86 11.36 18.01 -15.64
C GLY A 86 11.29 17.82 -14.11
N ASP A 87 10.12 17.41 -13.65
CA ASP A 87 9.83 17.17 -12.24
C ASP A 87 10.64 15.99 -11.70
N VAL A 88 10.94 16.04 -10.39
CA VAL A 88 11.52 14.92 -9.64
C VAL A 88 10.50 14.46 -8.61
N VAL A 89 10.02 13.22 -8.76
CA VAL A 89 8.97 12.67 -7.89
C VAL A 89 9.50 11.45 -7.13
N ALA A 90 9.64 11.58 -5.82
CA ALA A 90 9.90 10.44 -4.95
C ALA A 90 8.71 9.49 -4.97
N THR A 91 8.97 8.21 -5.20
CA THR A 91 7.94 7.19 -5.45
C THR A 91 8.27 5.90 -4.72
N ALA A 92 7.26 5.32 -4.06
CA ALA A 92 7.29 3.97 -3.54
C ALA A 92 6.05 3.20 -4.00
N VAL A 93 6.25 1.99 -4.53
CA VAL A 93 5.18 1.00 -4.66
C VAL A 93 5.10 0.24 -3.34
N LEU A 94 4.03 0.44 -2.59
CA LEU A 94 3.90 -0.12 -1.24
C LEU A 94 3.46 -1.58 -1.28
N GLY A 95 2.67 -1.93 -2.29
CA GLY A 95 2.21 -3.29 -2.52
C GLY A 95 1.07 -3.32 -3.53
N VAL A 96 0.62 -4.53 -3.82
CA VAL A 96 -0.49 -4.80 -4.73
C VAL A 96 -1.45 -5.78 -4.06
N ALA A 97 -2.74 -5.54 -4.21
CA ALA A 97 -3.80 -6.45 -3.80
C ALA A 97 -4.54 -7.01 -5.03
N GLU A 98 -4.67 -8.33 -5.12
CA GLU A 98 -5.51 -9.00 -6.12
C GLU A 98 -6.97 -8.96 -5.68
N GLY A 99 -7.82 -8.27 -6.43
CA GLY A 99 -9.24 -8.13 -6.16
C GLY A 99 -10.12 -9.23 -6.73
N GLN A 100 -11.39 -9.20 -6.36
CA GLN A 100 -12.40 -10.11 -6.88
C GLN A 100 -12.92 -9.63 -8.25
N PRO A 101 -13.15 -10.52 -9.24
CA PRO A 101 -13.73 -10.14 -10.53
C PRO A 101 -15.11 -9.47 -10.45
N THR A 102 -15.84 -9.65 -9.33
CA THR A 102 -17.11 -8.96 -9.06
C THR A 102 -16.96 -7.45 -8.98
N TYR A 103 -15.76 -6.93 -8.73
CA TYR A 103 -15.45 -5.50 -8.78
C TYR A 103 -15.92 -4.83 -10.09
N TRP A 104 -15.79 -5.54 -11.22
CA TRP A 104 -16.20 -4.99 -12.51
C TRP A 104 -17.70 -4.78 -12.64
N SER A 105 -18.52 -5.46 -11.82
CA SER A 105 -19.97 -5.32 -11.87
C SER A 105 -20.48 -3.95 -11.43
N GLY A 106 -19.66 -3.16 -10.73
CA GLY A 106 -19.95 -1.76 -10.39
C GLY A 106 -19.85 -0.80 -11.59
N TYR A 107 -19.22 -1.21 -12.70
CA TYR A 107 -18.96 -0.36 -13.87
C TYR A 107 -20.02 -0.53 -14.96
N GLU A 108 -20.39 0.57 -15.62
CA GLU A 108 -21.32 0.57 -16.77
C GLU A 108 -20.84 -0.36 -17.91
N ASP A 109 -19.53 -0.35 -18.18
CA ASP A 109 -18.88 -1.22 -19.18
C ASP A 109 -18.19 -2.44 -18.54
N GLY A 110 -18.62 -2.86 -17.35
CA GLY A 110 -18.00 -3.94 -16.57
C GLY A 110 -17.87 -5.28 -17.30
N GLU A 111 -18.83 -5.60 -18.19
CA GLU A 111 -18.81 -6.83 -19.00
C GLU A 111 -17.57 -6.94 -19.89
N ARG A 112 -16.96 -5.82 -20.29
CA ARG A 112 -15.68 -5.81 -21.03
C ARG A 112 -14.55 -6.46 -20.26
N PHE A 113 -14.62 -6.44 -18.93
CA PHE A 113 -13.59 -6.94 -18.02
C PHE A 113 -13.94 -8.32 -17.43
N ALA A 114 -14.94 -9.01 -17.98
CA ALA A 114 -15.37 -10.32 -17.48
C ALA A 114 -14.27 -11.41 -17.54
N ASP A 115 -13.25 -11.25 -18.39
CA ASP A 115 -12.07 -12.12 -18.48
C ASP A 115 -10.85 -11.56 -17.72
N ARG A 116 -11.06 -10.57 -16.84
CA ARG A 116 -9.99 -9.87 -16.10
C ARG A 116 -10.16 -9.98 -14.60
N THR A 117 -9.04 -10.07 -13.91
CA THR A 117 -8.92 -9.87 -12.47
C THR A 117 -8.42 -8.43 -12.21
N PRO A 118 -9.07 -7.67 -11.32
CA PRO A 118 -8.58 -6.36 -10.90
C PRO A 118 -7.37 -6.51 -9.96
N PHE A 119 -6.33 -5.71 -10.17
CA PHE A 119 -5.20 -5.58 -9.25
C PHE A 119 -5.11 -4.12 -8.79
N PHE A 120 -5.01 -3.91 -7.48
CA PHE A 120 -4.95 -2.60 -6.84
C PHE A 120 -3.54 -2.33 -6.33
N ALA A 121 -2.80 -1.46 -7.00
CA ALA A 121 -1.47 -1.05 -6.55
C ALA A 121 -1.54 0.22 -5.71
N PHE A 122 -0.92 0.18 -4.54
CA PHE A 122 -0.80 1.33 -3.66
C PHE A 122 0.53 2.01 -3.91
N VAL A 123 0.47 3.25 -4.40
CA VAL A 123 1.64 4.02 -4.80
C VAL A 123 1.67 5.28 -3.97
N GLN A 124 2.78 5.50 -3.28
CA GLN A 124 3.00 6.71 -2.52
C GLN A 124 3.98 7.60 -3.27
N THR A 125 3.66 8.87 -3.40
CA THR A 125 4.50 9.85 -4.09
C THR A 125 4.67 11.13 -3.30
N ARG A 126 5.78 11.83 -3.56
CA ARG A 126 6.04 13.19 -3.09
C ARG A 126 6.83 13.95 -4.14
N TRP A 127 6.41 15.17 -4.44
CA TRP A 127 7.18 16.05 -5.34
C TRP A 127 8.40 16.59 -4.59
N LEU A 128 9.60 16.33 -5.12
CA LEU A 128 10.85 16.88 -4.60
C LEU A 128 11.27 18.13 -5.39
N GLU A 129 11.02 18.11 -6.70
CA GLU A 129 11.25 19.23 -7.61
C GLU A 129 10.09 19.34 -8.61
N GLY A 130 9.77 20.57 -9.02
CA GLY A 130 8.68 20.87 -9.93
C GLY A 130 7.37 21.26 -9.24
N GLU A 131 6.30 21.37 -10.02
CA GLU A 131 4.96 21.70 -9.51
C GLU A 131 4.00 20.54 -9.76
N ARG A 132 3.26 20.15 -8.71
CA ARG A 132 2.21 19.15 -8.81
C ARG A 132 1.18 19.58 -9.85
N GLY A 133 1.03 18.78 -10.90
CA GLY A 133 0.05 18.97 -11.95
C GLY A 133 -0.85 17.75 -12.11
N PRO A 134 -2.10 17.91 -12.61
CA PRO A 134 -3.04 16.81 -12.81
C PRO A 134 -2.53 15.71 -13.77
N GLN A 135 -1.48 16.00 -14.55
CA GLN A 135 -0.88 15.08 -15.50
C GLN A 135 0.56 14.67 -15.15
N ASN A 136 1.13 15.20 -14.06
CA ASN A 136 2.59 15.23 -13.84
C ASN A 136 3.13 14.11 -12.92
N GLY A 137 2.31 13.12 -12.56
CA GLY A 137 2.76 11.99 -11.73
C GLY A 137 3.28 10.80 -12.53
N PRO A 138 4.22 10.00 -11.97
CA PRO A 138 4.83 8.85 -12.66
C PRO A 138 3.75 7.87 -13.14
N VAL A 139 3.93 7.33 -14.35
CA VAL A 139 3.08 6.28 -14.93
C VAL A 139 3.75 4.94 -14.72
N LEU A 140 3.18 4.13 -13.83
CA LEU A 140 3.60 2.75 -13.63
C LEU A 140 2.82 1.86 -14.59
N ARG A 141 3.54 1.17 -15.47
CA ARG A 141 2.98 0.26 -16.48
C ARG A 141 3.03 -1.18 -15.95
N PRO A 142 1.93 -1.93 -15.99
CA PRO A 142 1.85 -3.28 -15.42
C PRO A 142 2.36 -4.34 -16.40
N PHE A 143 3.18 -5.27 -15.91
CA PHE A 143 3.76 -6.35 -16.69
C PHE A 143 3.53 -7.72 -16.04
N LEU A 144 3.15 -8.70 -16.86
CA LEU A 144 3.03 -10.10 -16.47
C LEU A 144 4.41 -10.77 -16.38
N ALA A 145 4.44 -11.96 -15.78
CA ALA A 145 5.67 -12.75 -15.64
C ALA A 145 6.36 -13.10 -16.97
N ASP A 146 5.62 -13.12 -18.08
CA ASP A 146 6.16 -13.35 -19.43
C ASP A 146 6.66 -12.07 -20.13
N GLY A 147 6.56 -10.91 -19.46
CA GLY A 147 6.94 -9.61 -20.00
C GLY A 147 5.88 -8.94 -20.86
N THR A 148 4.66 -9.49 -20.95
CA THR A 148 3.53 -8.84 -21.60
C THR A 148 3.01 -7.69 -20.75
N GLU A 149 2.82 -6.52 -21.36
CA GLU A 149 2.17 -5.39 -20.69
C GLU A 149 0.64 -5.56 -20.69
N VAL A 150 -0.02 -5.15 -19.61
CA VAL A 150 -1.49 -5.15 -19.51
C VAL A 150 -2.08 -3.74 -19.41
N ASP A 151 -3.40 -3.66 -19.56
CA ASP A 151 -4.11 -2.39 -19.60
C ASP A 151 -4.18 -1.73 -18.21
N ILE A 152 -4.05 -0.41 -18.20
CA ILE A 152 -4.31 0.46 -17.04
C ILE A 152 -5.75 0.97 -17.17
N ILE A 153 -6.61 0.63 -16.20
CA ILE A 153 -8.05 0.95 -16.31
C ILE A 153 -8.36 2.37 -15.85
N GLN A 154 -7.68 2.83 -14.80
CA GLN A 154 -7.93 4.15 -14.25
C GLN A 154 -6.67 5.00 -14.26
N ARG A 155 -6.59 5.91 -15.24
CA ARG A 155 -6.02 7.25 -15.10
C ARG A 155 -6.75 8.17 -16.06
N GLN A 156 -7.66 9.03 -15.60
CA GLN A 156 -8.20 10.06 -16.49
C GLN A 156 -7.06 10.97 -16.98
N LEU A 157 -7.15 11.34 -18.26
CA LEU A 157 -6.53 12.54 -18.82
C LEU A 157 -7.05 13.76 -18.04
N GLY A 158 -6.38 14.18 -16.97
CA GLY A 158 -6.71 15.44 -16.28
C GLY A 158 -6.82 15.43 -14.75
N GLY A 159 -6.29 14.43 -14.05
CA GLY A 159 -6.20 14.43 -12.58
C GLY A 159 -6.75 13.16 -11.98
N ILE A 160 -6.18 12.79 -10.83
CA ILE A 160 -6.69 11.73 -9.96
C ILE A 160 -8.09 12.17 -9.54
N SER A 161 -9.14 11.55 -10.09
CA SER A 161 -10.47 11.75 -9.53
C SER A 161 -10.52 11.02 -8.19
N THR A 162 -10.72 11.77 -7.12
CA THR A 162 -10.92 11.28 -5.74
C THR A 162 -12.07 10.28 -5.60
N ASP A 163 -12.93 10.14 -6.62
CA ASP A 163 -14.21 9.43 -6.52
C ASP A 163 -14.38 8.27 -7.53
N ALA A 164 -13.31 7.81 -8.19
CA ALA A 164 -13.36 6.61 -9.03
C ALA A 164 -12.81 5.37 -8.28
N GLU A 165 -13.56 4.93 -7.27
CA GLU A 165 -13.75 3.55 -6.78
C GLU A 165 -12.53 2.61 -6.68
N CYS A 166 -11.41 3.06 -6.09
CA CYS A 166 -10.61 2.11 -5.32
C CYS A 166 -11.50 1.53 -4.20
N PRO A 167 -11.56 0.20 -4.00
CA PRO A 167 -12.41 -0.37 -2.96
C PRO A 167 -11.83 -0.15 -1.56
N TYR A 168 -10.72 0.56 -1.42
CA TYR A 168 -10.04 0.84 -0.16
C TYR A 168 -10.16 2.31 0.21
N GLU A 169 -10.23 2.58 1.51
CA GLU A 169 -10.15 3.94 2.05
C GLU A 169 -8.68 4.40 2.07
N VAL A 170 -8.23 4.99 0.97
CA VAL A 170 -6.85 5.49 0.83
C VAL A 170 -6.65 6.75 1.69
N PRO A 171 -5.64 6.79 2.57
CA PRO A 171 -5.40 7.95 3.44
C PRO A 171 -4.94 9.19 2.65
N ASP A 172 -5.42 10.36 3.08
CA ASP A 172 -4.92 11.65 2.61
C ASP A 172 -3.68 12.07 3.42
N LEU A 173 -2.51 11.60 2.99
CA LEU A 173 -1.24 11.80 3.69
C LEU A 173 -0.89 13.28 3.90
N GLY A 174 -1.25 14.17 2.98
CA GLY A 174 -0.95 15.60 3.09
C GLY A 174 -1.68 16.31 4.24
N LEU A 175 -2.72 15.68 4.81
CA LEU A 175 -3.45 16.16 5.98
C LEU A 175 -2.98 15.54 7.31
N GLU A 176 -2.09 14.54 7.26
CA GLU A 176 -1.58 13.86 8.45
C GLU A 176 -0.49 14.68 9.14
N GLU A 177 -0.46 14.64 10.48
CA GLU A 177 0.56 15.34 11.26
C GLU A 177 1.95 14.72 10.99
N GLY A 178 2.92 15.56 10.61
CA GLY A 178 4.30 15.14 10.36
C GLY A 178 4.57 14.63 8.94
N ARG A 179 3.58 14.70 8.04
CA ARG A 179 3.73 14.46 6.60
C ARG A 179 3.91 15.77 5.83
N ASP A 180 4.49 15.66 4.64
CA ASP A 180 4.61 16.78 3.72
C ASP A 180 3.28 16.99 2.96
N PRO A 181 2.83 18.25 2.73
CA PRO A 181 1.58 18.51 2.01
C PRO A 181 1.57 18.02 0.55
N ASP A 182 2.73 17.83 -0.06
CA ASP A 182 2.87 17.31 -1.42
C ASP A 182 2.99 15.77 -1.45
N GLU A 183 2.93 15.12 -0.28
CA GLU A 183 2.90 13.67 -0.14
C GLU A 183 1.49 13.13 -0.34
N THR A 184 1.35 12.08 -1.15
CA THR A 184 0.06 11.49 -1.48
C THR A 184 0.18 9.98 -1.62
N MET A 185 -0.88 9.26 -1.23
CA MET A 185 -1.05 7.84 -1.53
C MET A 185 -2.17 7.70 -2.56
N GLU A 186 -1.92 6.89 -3.59
CA GLU A 186 -2.85 6.58 -4.66
C GLU A 186 -3.09 5.07 -4.73
N CYS A 187 -4.29 4.70 -5.19
CA CYS A 187 -4.65 3.34 -5.52
C CYS A 187 -4.90 3.25 -7.03
N VAL A 188 -4.05 2.51 -7.73
CA VAL A 188 -4.09 2.36 -9.20
C VAL A 188 -4.65 0.99 -9.55
N VAL A 189 -5.63 0.96 -10.46
CA VAL A 189 -6.31 -0.27 -10.88
C VAL A 189 -5.78 -0.77 -12.22
N TYR A 190 -5.35 -2.03 -12.25
CA TYR A 190 -4.94 -2.76 -13.44
C TYR A 190 -5.91 -3.90 -13.74
N ALA A 191 -6.10 -4.22 -15.03
CA ALA A 191 -6.91 -5.36 -15.46
C ALA A 191 -6.03 -6.46 -16.06
N VAL A 192 -5.81 -7.51 -15.29
CA VAL A 192 -4.94 -8.64 -15.65
C VAL A 192 -5.81 -9.79 -16.17
N PRO A 193 -5.44 -10.49 -17.27
CA PRO A 193 -6.18 -11.67 -17.70
C PRO A 193 -6.33 -12.71 -16.58
N VAL A 194 -7.52 -13.30 -16.44
CA VAL A 194 -7.79 -14.33 -15.42
C VAL A 194 -6.75 -15.46 -15.50
N GLY A 195 -6.20 -15.84 -14.34
CA GLY A 195 -5.19 -16.88 -14.22
C GLY A 195 -3.78 -16.45 -14.65
N GLN A 196 -3.55 -15.15 -14.85
CA GLN A 196 -2.23 -14.55 -14.99
C GLN A 196 -1.90 -13.75 -13.73
N GLU A 197 -0.61 -13.64 -13.45
CA GLU A 197 -0.08 -12.88 -12.31
C GLU A 197 0.51 -11.56 -12.79
N LEU A 198 0.17 -10.48 -12.10
CA LEU A 198 0.89 -9.21 -12.22
C LEU A 198 2.25 -9.37 -11.52
N ALA A 199 3.34 -9.31 -12.28
CA ALA A 199 4.68 -9.58 -11.76
C ALA A 199 5.48 -8.30 -11.52
N GLU A 200 5.29 -7.29 -12.36
CA GLU A 200 6.12 -6.08 -12.33
C GLU A 200 5.30 -4.82 -12.60
N LEU A 201 5.69 -3.73 -11.93
CA LEU A 201 5.30 -2.37 -12.28
C LEU A 201 6.53 -1.62 -12.78
N ARG A 202 6.43 -0.99 -13.95
CA ARG A 202 7.57 -0.37 -14.63
C ARG A 202 7.34 1.09 -14.93
N TRP A 203 8.28 1.94 -14.54
CA TRP A 203 8.31 3.35 -14.94
C TRP A 203 9.36 3.57 -16.02
N HIS A 204 8.96 4.21 -17.12
CA HIS A 204 9.78 4.36 -18.33
C HIS A 204 10.13 5.81 -18.65
N ASP A 205 9.73 6.77 -17.80
CA ASP A 205 9.82 8.20 -18.11
C ASP A 205 9.14 8.59 -19.45
N VAL A 206 7.91 8.11 -19.65
CA VAL A 206 7.11 8.47 -20.84
C VAL A 206 6.02 9.45 -20.41
N PRO A 207 6.13 10.75 -20.77
CA PRO A 207 5.02 11.70 -20.71
C PRO A 207 3.74 11.16 -21.37
N ARG A 208 2.58 11.41 -20.74
CA ARG A 208 1.28 10.89 -21.23
C ARG A 208 0.84 11.50 -22.56
N THR A 209 1.41 12.62 -22.96
CA THR A 209 1.03 13.42 -24.14
C THR A 209 1.87 13.11 -25.38
N ILE A 210 2.81 12.16 -25.30
CA ILE A 210 3.73 11.88 -26.39
C ILE A 210 2.99 11.48 -27.66
N LEU A 211 3.12 12.34 -28.67
CA LEU A 211 2.67 12.09 -30.04
C LEU A 211 3.80 11.54 -30.93
N GLN A 212 5.05 11.62 -30.46
CA GLN A 212 6.26 11.19 -31.18
C GLN A 212 7.22 10.46 -30.23
N THR A 213 7.86 9.39 -30.71
CA THR A 213 8.83 8.62 -29.93
C THR A 213 9.94 9.56 -29.40
N PRO A 214 10.16 9.64 -28.07
CA PRO A 214 11.16 10.53 -27.50
C PRO A 214 12.59 10.06 -27.80
N ASP A 215 13.57 10.97 -27.67
CA ASP A 215 14.98 10.64 -27.85
C ASP A 215 15.49 9.75 -26.69
N PRO A 216 15.94 8.51 -26.95
CA PRO A 216 16.47 7.63 -25.90
C PRO A 216 17.67 8.21 -25.15
N ALA A 217 18.43 9.12 -25.77
CA ALA A 217 19.56 9.78 -25.12
C ALA A 217 19.11 10.76 -24.02
N ALA A 218 17.92 11.34 -24.16
CA ALA A 218 17.32 12.24 -23.19
C ALA A 218 16.42 11.52 -22.17
N HIS A 219 15.89 10.36 -22.55
CA HIS A 219 15.01 9.55 -21.71
C HIS A 219 15.62 8.15 -21.49
N PRO A 220 16.65 8.03 -20.65
CA PRO A 220 17.38 6.78 -20.46
C PRO A 220 16.53 5.65 -19.85
N PHE A 221 15.41 6.01 -19.21
CA PHE A 221 14.48 5.05 -18.63
C PHE A 221 13.53 4.39 -19.65
N LEU A 222 13.48 4.88 -20.90
CA LEU A 222 12.66 4.28 -21.96
C LEU A 222 13.07 2.84 -22.26
N GLU A 223 14.38 2.61 -22.42
CA GLU A 223 14.93 1.29 -22.73
C GLU A 223 15.27 0.49 -21.47
N ALA A 224 15.50 1.19 -20.35
CA ALA A 224 15.89 0.61 -19.07
C ALA A 224 15.00 1.18 -17.95
N PRO A 225 13.74 0.72 -17.85
CA PRO A 225 12.80 1.25 -16.87
C PRO A 225 13.25 0.97 -15.44
N VAL A 226 12.74 1.77 -14.51
CA VAL A 226 12.73 1.40 -13.09
C VAL A 226 11.64 0.37 -12.88
N VAL A 227 11.98 -0.73 -12.21
CA VAL A 227 11.11 -1.90 -12.06
C VAL A 227 10.85 -2.17 -10.59
N TRP A 228 9.59 -2.19 -10.19
CA TRP A 228 9.16 -2.79 -8.93
C TRP A 228 8.66 -4.20 -9.20
N GLU A 229 9.30 -5.18 -8.56
CA GLU A 229 8.76 -6.54 -8.48
C GLU A 229 7.61 -6.52 -7.47
N VAL A 230 6.47 -7.05 -7.87
CA VAL A 230 5.27 -7.08 -7.04
C VAL A 230 4.83 -8.51 -6.85
N ASP A 231 4.45 -8.82 -5.62
CA ASP A 231 3.77 -10.05 -5.26
C ASP A 231 2.42 -9.63 -4.70
N ALA A 232 1.34 -10.07 -5.35
CA ALA A 232 0.01 -9.62 -5.01
C ALA A 232 -0.46 -10.31 -3.74
N LEU A 233 -0.79 -9.50 -2.73
CA LEU A 233 -1.50 -10.00 -1.57
C LEU A 233 -2.95 -10.32 -1.97
N PRO A 234 -3.57 -11.37 -1.41
CA PRO A 234 -4.99 -11.59 -1.61
C PRO A 234 -5.76 -10.38 -1.05
N ALA A 235 -6.73 -9.83 -1.81
CA ALA A 235 -7.52 -8.71 -1.32
C ALA A 235 -8.31 -9.07 -0.05
N ALA A 236 -8.67 -8.02 0.70
CA ALA A 236 -9.76 -8.11 1.65
C ALA A 236 -11.04 -8.54 0.91
N ASP A 237 -11.92 -9.29 1.58
CA ASP A 237 -13.25 -9.62 1.04
C ASP A 237 -14.08 -8.34 0.95
N VAL A 238 -13.97 -7.62 -0.17
CA VAL A 238 -14.76 -6.40 -0.45
C VAL A 238 -15.76 -6.74 -1.54
N GLU A 239 -17.06 -6.71 -1.19
CA GLU A 239 -18.12 -6.73 -2.19
C GLU A 239 -18.18 -5.33 -2.84
N GLY A 240 -18.10 -5.30 -4.18
CA GLY A 240 -18.31 -4.09 -4.98
C GLY A 240 -19.78 -3.76 -5.17
#